data_AF-A0A1Q5E5R8-F1
#
_entry.id   AF-A0A1Q5E5R8-F1
#
_cell.length_a   1.000
_cell.length_b   1.000
_cell.length_c   1.000
_cell.angle_alpha   90.00
_cell.angle_beta   90.00
_cell.angle_gamma   90.00
#
_symmetry.space_group_name_H-M   'P 1'
#
loop_
_entity.id
_entity.type
_entity.pdbx_description
1 polymer ?
#
loop_
_entity_poly.entity_id
_entity_poly.type
_entity_poly.pdbx_seq_one_letter_code
_entity_poly.pdbx_strand_id
1 'polypeptide(L)'
;MTDTTVAHQPHPHLGGRAAALRTLAAWRAGTADAPRTVLITGDSGSGRTRLLTAFLMLSDPAHRDRLDLAALDPATVPPADLPAPPVLDATGLTAVQLRWLLADTFAPGTDRAERLPAVLAGLGTPEQPQAVVVADIDRAGLLTGTDEPARVTTEVLLPLALNPGVRLLADLPRAEAERLAGDVPADQLQILDLDRDPWRDPDALLRQAELALPEPTVARQLAAVADTPLVVRLAGWSVQARPGSPLPLPRSAGDALDLHAERCGSDELTLRRLLAPLALAGPGQPLPFDLWAPVASAVAGKDLGPALAGGRDLLLPFFDLATTGDGTPGARIVHPAVADEIRERLGRTAREVHRRIATALLATLPGDTPRRWADATGYLREQLPGHALHGGLLDGLLTDPGFLLHAEQHRLRAAVDLLAAEGTPLPPLGRTWLRLAPLFARQELGVELRAALLDHAARQDGLPGLDTTGLDVPWRTLWARPLTGVGAVTAAVRPDGGQLLIAHRPGQEPELAAYDARTGEIDHTDPERLARPDGDQRAAGALALSTGSDYVRLWQRNPDGTVTGPIAAFLSAAPLAGADLTTDGLLLIADAHGVAALQPAGQ
;
A
#
# COMPACT_ATOMS: atom_id res chain seq x y z
N MET A 1 -53.76 -12.27 -16.40
CA MET A 1 -53.73 -10.83 -16.74
C MET A 1 -53.62 -10.06 -15.45
N THR A 2 -52.39 -9.86 -15.00
CA THR A 2 -52.04 -9.00 -13.87
C THR A 2 -51.51 -7.69 -14.43
N ASP A 3 -51.95 -6.60 -13.83
CA ASP A 3 -51.85 -5.21 -14.26
C ASP A 3 -50.38 -4.77 -14.48
N THR A 4 -50.01 -4.47 -15.72
CA THR A 4 -48.63 -4.14 -16.16
C THR A 4 -48.34 -2.64 -16.24
N THR A 5 -48.82 -1.84 -15.29
CA THR A 5 -48.52 -0.38 -15.29
C THR A 5 -48.33 0.26 -13.91
N VAL A 6 -47.67 -0.42 -12.98
CA VAL A 6 -46.99 0.30 -11.90
C VAL A 6 -45.55 0.54 -12.34
N ALA A 7 -45.22 1.79 -12.68
CA ALA A 7 -43.85 2.19 -12.92
C ALA A 7 -43.10 2.10 -11.58
N HIS A 8 -42.26 1.08 -11.41
CA HIS A 8 -41.40 0.96 -10.24
C HIS A 8 -40.50 2.20 -10.11
N GLN A 9 -40.26 2.61 -8.87
CA GLN A 9 -39.39 3.73 -8.57
C GLN A 9 -37.91 3.32 -8.74
N PRO A 10 -37.04 4.24 -9.16
CA PRO A 10 -35.60 4.00 -9.15
C PRO A 10 -35.08 3.83 -7.72
N HIS A 11 -33.94 3.16 -7.58
CA HIS A 11 -33.27 3.04 -6.28
C HIS A 11 -32.98 4.43 -5.68
N PRO A 12 -33.33 4.70 -4.40
CA PRO A 12 -33.39 6.06 -3.86
C PRO A 12 -32.03 6.79 -3.79
N HIS A 13 -30.93 6.05 -3.67
CA HIS A 13 -29.57 6.64 -3.64
C HIS A 13 -28.87 6.66 -5.00
N LEU A 14 -29.31 5.82 -5.94
CA LEU A 14 -28.65 5.67 -7.25
C LEU A 14 -29.40 6.42 -8.35
N GLY A 15 -30.73 6.51 -8.25
CA GLY A 15 -31.60 7.16 -9.23
C GLY A 15 -31.86 6.34 -10.50
N GLY A 16 -31.35 5.10 -10.60
CA GLY A 16 -31.62 4.17 -11.72
C GLY A 16 -30.65 2.99 -11.79
N ARG A 17 -30.21 2.63 -13.00
CA ARG A 17 -29.38 1.45 -13.36
C ARG A 17 -30.08 0.10 -13.12
N ALA A 18 -31.40 0.05 -13.36
CA ALA A 18 -32.21 -1.13 -13.11
C ALA A 18 -31.72 -2.38 -13.86
N ALA A 19 -31.26 -2.25 -15.11
CA ALA A 19 -30.70 -3.38 -15.86
C ALA A 19 -29.50 -4.01 -15.15
N ALA A 20 -28.54 -3.21 -14.72
CA ALA A 20 -27.36 -3.68 -14.00
C ALA A 20 -27.74 -4.28 -12.62
N LEU A 21 -28.62 -3.61 -11.87
CA LEU A 21 -29.11 -4.14 -10.58
C LEU A 21 -29.83 -5.49 -10.72
N ARG A 22 -30.63 -5.69 -11.79
CA ARG A 22 -31.25 -6.99 -12.08
C ARG A 22 -30.21 -8.08 -12.30
N THR A 23 -29.15 -7.78 -13.05
CA THR A 23 -28.06 -8.74 -13.26
C THR A 23 -27.32 -9.05 -11.96
N LEU A 24 -27.06 -8.05 -11.11
CA LEU A 24 -26.42 -8.26 -9.81
C LEU A 24 -27.31 -9.05 -8.83
N ALA A 25 -28.61 -8.79 -8.80
CA ALA A 25 -29.56 -9.56 -8.00
C ALA A 25 -29.65 -11.03 -8.47
N ALA A 26 -29.68 -11.27 -9.80
CA ALA A 26 -29.65 -12.62 -10.37
C ALA A 26 -28.34 -13.36 -10.06
N TRP A 27 -27.20 -12.67 -10.19
CA TRP A 27 -25.89 -13.19 -9.79
C TRP A 27 -25.87 -13.61 -8.31
N ARG A 28 -26.43 -12.77 -7.43
CA ARG A 28 -26.49 -13.05 -5.99
C ARG A 28 -27.40 -14.24 -5.65
N ALA A 29 -28.53 -14.35 -6.34
CA ALA A 29 -29.47 -15.46 -6.21
C ALA A 29 -28.89 -16.79 -6.71
N GLY A 30 -27.93 -16.71 -7.64
CA GLY A 30 -27.24 -17.87 -8.17
C GLY A 30 -28.11 -18.78 -9.04
N THR A 31 -29.03 -18.18 -9.81
CA THR A 31 -29.87 -18.91 -10.76
C THR A 31 -29.01 -19.67 -11.79
N ALA A 32 -29.56 -20.74 -12.38
CA ALA A 32 -28.82 -21.62 -13.29
C ALA A 32 -28.21 -20.89 -14.50
N ASP A 33 -28.89 -19.84 -14.98
CA ASP A 33 -28.46 -19.03 -16.12
C ASP A 33 -27.62 -17.80 -15.71
N ALA A 34 -27.40 -17.57 -14.41
CA ALA A 34 -26.63 -16.43 -13.95
C ALA A 34 -25.12 -16.69 -14.08
N PRO A 35 -24.34 -15.74 -14.62
CA PRO A 35 -22.90 -15.84 -14.71
C PRO A 35 -22.30 -16.02 -13.31
N ARG A 36 -21.15 -16.70 -13.22
CA ARG A 36 -20.41 -16.83 -11.95
C ARG A 36 -19.59 -15.59 -11.65
N THR A 37 -19.07 -14.95 -12.71
CA THR A 37 -18.25 -13.76 -12.64
C THR A 37 -18.98 -12.59 -13.26
N VAL A 38 -19.15 -11.51 -12.50
CA VAL A 38 -19.70 -10.24 -12.99
C VAL A 38 -18.66 -9.15 -12.80
N LEU A 39 -18.37 -8.41 -13.87
CA LEU A 39 -17.41 -7.32 -13.88
C LEU A 39 -18.13 -6.00 -14.11
N ILE A 40 -17.97 -5.05 -13.21
CA ILE A 40 -18.47 -3.68 -13.38
C ILE A 40 -17.34 -2.83 -13.94
N THR A 41 -17.56 -2.23 -15.11
CA THR A 41 -16.57 -1.37 -15.74
C THR A 41 -17.19 -0.11 -16.33
N GLY A 42 -16.34 0.79 -16.80
CA GLY A 42 -16.72 2.11 -17.27
C GLY A 42 -15.61 3.12 -17.00
N ASP A 43 -15.76 4.30 -17.58
CA ASP A 43 -14.88 5.43 -17.42
C ASP A 43 -14.95 5.97 -15.98
N SER A 44 -13.91 6.69 -15.58
CA SER A 44 -13.82 7.29 -14.25
C SER A 44 -15.00 8.26 -14.04
N GLY A 45 -15.83 8.01 -13.03
CA GLY A 45 -17.04 8.81 -12.75
C GLY A 45 -18.35 8.24 -13.32
N SER A 46 -18.31 7.15 -14.08
CA SER A 46 -19.50 6.43 -14.62
C SER A 46 -20.47 5.92 -13.54
N GLY A 47 -19.98 5.79 -12.31
CA GLY A 47 -20.76 5.39 -11.14
C GLY A 47 -20.60 3.93 -10.72
N ARG A 48 -19.49 3.26 -11.09
CA ARG A 48 -19.19 1.86 -10.70
C ARG A 48 -19.34 1.64 -9.18
N THR A 49 -18.60 2.39 -8.38
CA THR A 49 -18.65 2.32 -6.91
C THR A 49 -20.06 2.62 -6.39
N ARG A 50 -20.79 3.59 -6.97
CA ARG A 50 -22.18 3.89 -6.58
C ARG A 50 -23.14 2.74 -6.86
N LEU A 51 -23.02 2.08 -8.02
CA LEU A 51 -23.82 0.90 -8.36
C LEU A 51 -23.50 -0.24 -7.38
N LEU A 52 -22.22 -0.49 -7.12
CA LEU A 52 -21.78 -1.51 -6.19
C LEU A 52 -22.30 -1.25 -4.77
N THR A 53 -22.15 -0.02 -4.26
CA THR A 53 -22.71 0.39 -2.97
C THR A 53 -24.22 0.20 -2.92
N ALA A 54 -24.97 0.62 -3.95
CA ALA A 54 -26.42 0.44 -3.98
C ALA A 54 -26.83 -1.04 -3.92
N PHE A 55 -26.14 -1.91 -4.68
CA PHE A 55 -26.37 -3.36 -4.61
C PHE A 55 -26.04 -3.95 -3.23
N LEU A 56 -24.94 -3.52 -2.61
CA LEU A 56 -24.56 -3.96 -1.26
C LEU A 56 -25.55 -3.48 -0.19
N MET A 57 -26.08 -2.25 -0.31
CA MET A 57 -27.15 -1.74 0.57
C MET A 57 -28.42 -2.59 0.49
N LEU A 58 -28.75 -3.11 -0.69
CA LEU A 58 -29.88 -4.03 -0.86
C LEU A 58 -29.58 -5.43 -0.30
N SER A 59 -28.31 -5.81 -0.17
CA SER A 59 -27.87 -7.12 0.34
C SER A 59 -27.66 -7.13 1.86
N ASP A 60 -27.37 -5.97 2.46
CA ASP A 60 -27.18 -5.82 3.91
C ASP A 60 -28.53 -5.58 4.62
N PRO A 61 -28.97 -6.47 5.53
CA PRO A 61 -30.22 -6.31 6.28
C PRO A 61 -30.37 -4.93 6.94
N ALA A 62 -29.30 -4.38 7.53
CA ALA A 62 -29.36 -3.13 8.28
C ALA A 62 -29.65 -1.90 7.41
N HIS A 63 -29.27 -1.96 6.14
CA HIS A 63 -29.54 -0.92 5.15
C HIS A 63 -30.84 -1.20 4.39
N ARG A 64 -31.07 -2.47 4.04
CA ARG A 64 -32.26 -2.95 3.33
C ARG A 64 -33.56 -2.58 4.03
N ASP A 65 -33.62 -2.70 5.36
CA ASP A 65 -34.82 -2.38 6.16
C ASP A 65 -35.21 -0.89 6.15
N ARG A 66 -34.30 -0.02 5.70
CA ARG A 66 -34.55 1.44 5.57
C ARG A 66 -35.07 1.83 4.19
N LEU A 67 -35.15 0.88 3.25
CA LEU A 67 -35.57 1.10 1.88
C LEU A 67 -37.01 0.63 1.69
N ASP A 68 -37.82 1.39 0.94
CA ASP A 68 -39.15 0.95 0.51
C ASP A 68 -39.02 -0.04 -0.65
N LEU A 69 -38.80 -1.31 -0.31
CA LEU A 69 -38.61 -2.37 -1.31
C LEU A 69 -39.87 -2.62 -2.16
N ALA A 70 -41.07 -2.28 -1.66
CA ALA A 70 -42.31 -2.45 -2.40
C ALA A 70 -42.43 -1.45 -3.56
N ALA A 71 -41.74 -0.31 -3.48
CA ALA A 71 -41.65 0.66 -4.55
C ALA A 71 -40.61 0.30 -5.63
N LEU A 72 -39.66 -0.59 -5.34
CA LEU A 72 -38.59 -1.00 -6.26
C LEU A 72 -39.05 -2.14 -7.18
N ASP A 73 -38.41 -2.26 -8.35
CA ASP A 73 -38.56 -3.44 -9.21
C ASP A 73 -38.07 -4.68 -8.44
N PRO A 74 -38.92 -5.68 -8.15
CA PRO A 74 -38.51 -6.86 -7.38
C PRO A 74 -37.33 -7.60 -8.00
N ALA A 75 -37.16 -7.54 -9.33
CA ALA A 75 -36.02 -8.16 -10.00
C ALA A 75 -34.68 -7.47 -9.69
N THR A 76 -34.69 -6.24 -9.21
CA THR A 76 -33.48 -5.49 -8.79
C THR A 76 -33.05 -5.78 -7.36
N VAL A 77 -33.89 -6.51 -6.60
CA VAL A 77 -33.72 -6.74 -5.17
C VAL A 77 -33.15 -8.15 -4.95
N PRO A 78 -31.93 -8.29 -4.37
CA PRO A 78 -31.35 -9.59 -4.08
C PRO A 78 -32.17 -10.38 -3.03
N PRO A 79 -32.03 -11.72 -2.97
CA PRO A 79 -32.69 -12.55 -1.96
C PRO A 79 -32.31 -12.13 -0.52
N ALA A 80 -33.30 -12.06 0.37
CA ALA A 80 -33.13 -11.56 1.73
C ALA A 80 -32.55 -12.60 2.72
N ASP A 81 -32.62 -13.88 2.37
CA ASP A 81 -32.15 -15.01 3.19
C ASP A 81 -30.64 -15.26 3.05
N LEU A 82 -29.98 -14.54 2.16
CA LEU A 82 -28.55 -14.67 1.89
C LEU A 82 -27.76 -13.58 2.63
N PRO A 83 -26.61 -13.92 3.26
CA PRO A 83 -25.79 -12.92 3.92
C PRO A 83 -25.21 -11.91 2.92
N ALA A 84 -24.94 -10.68 3.37
CA ALA A 84 -24.21 -9.72 2.55
C ALA A 84 -22.84 -10.32 2.15
N PRO A 85 -22.44 -10.24 0.87
CA PRO A 85 -21.16 -10.78 0.46
C PRO A 85 -20.02 -9.95 1.07
N PRO A 86 -18.92 -10.57 1.50
CA PRO A 86 -17.74 -9.84 1.94
C PRO A 86 -17.14 -9.01 0.79
N VAL A 87 -16.74 -7.79 1.12
CA VAL A 87 -16.16 -6.81 0.18
C VAL A 87 -14.71 -6.58 0.55
N LEU A 88 -13.82 -6.75 -0.41
CA LEU A 88 -12.40 -6.49 -0.28
C LEU A 88 -12.07 -5.23 -1.09
N ASP A 89 -11.69 -4.17 -0.39
CA ASP A 89 -11.26 -2.90 -1.00
C ASP A 89 -9.79 -3.02 -1.41
N ALA A 90 -9.50 -2.87 -2.71
CA ALA A 90 -8.15 -2.93 -3.25
C ALA A 90 -7.37 -1.61 -3.06
N THR A 91 -8.01 -0.52 -2.61
CA THR A 91 -7.39 0.79 -2.46
C THR A 91 -6.11 0.73 -1.65
N GLY A 92 -4.98 1.07 -2.26
CA GLY A 92 -3.70 1.11 -1.58
C GLY A 92 -3.09 -0.27 -1.29
N LEU A 93 -3.71 -1.37 -1.72
CA LEU A 93 -3.22 -2.73 -1.50
C LEU A 93 -2.50 -3.26 -2.75
N THR A 94 -1.40 -3.98 -2.53
CA THR A 94 -0.78 -4.81 -3.56
C THR A 94 -1.59 -6.10 -3.79
N ALA A 95 -1.43 -6.74 -4.94
CA ALA A 95 -2.02 -8.04 -5.25
C ALA A 95 -1.64 -9.10 -4.21
N VAL A 96 -0.44 -9.04 -3.63
CA VAL A 96 -0.02 -9.93 -2.54
C VAL A 96 -0.82 -9.64 -1.26
N GLN A 97 -0.92 -8.38 -0.86
CA GLN A 97 -1.70 -7.99 0.33
C GLN A 97 -3.19 -8.32 0.18
N LEU A 98 -3.75 -8.14 -1.01
CA LEU A 98 -5.14 -8.49 -1.29
C LEU A 98 -5.39 -10.00 -1.21
N ARG A 99 -4.42 -10.84 -1.62
CA ARG A 99 -4.50 -12.30 -1.42
C ARG A 99 -4.44 -12.70 0.04
N TRP A 100 -3.65 -12.00 0.85
CA TRP A 100 -3.64 -12.19 2.30
C TRP A 100 -4.98 -11.80 2.92
N LEU A 101 -5.53 -10.65 2.53
CA LEU A 101 -6.84 -10.21 3.01
C LEU A 101 -7.96 -11.21 2.64
N LEU A 102 -7.90 -11.80 1.44
CA LEU A 102 -8.76 -12.91 1.03
C LEU A 102 -8.59 -14.14 1.94
N ALA A 103 -7.34 -14.55 2.19
CA ALA A 103 -7.06 -15.68 3.06
C ALA A 103 -7.55 -15.44 4.49
N ASP A 104 -7.33 -14.26 5.06
CA ASP A 104 -7.80 -13.91 6.41
C ASP A 104 -9.33 -13.92 6.50
N THR A 105 -10.00 -13.51 5.43
CA THR A 105 -11.47 -13.47 5.37
C THR A 105 -12.09 -14.87 5.27
N PHE A 106 -11.51 -15.75 4.45
CA PHE A 106 -12.16 -17.02 4.07
C PHE A 106 -11.45 -18.29 4.59
N ALA A 107 -10.18 -18.19 4.95
CA ALA A 107 -9.35 -19.28 5.43
C ALA A 107 -8.43 -18.79 6.58
N PRO A 108 -9.01 -18.31 7.69
CA PRO A 108 -8.25 -17.75 8.80
C PRO A 108 -7.27 -18.77 9.37
N GLY A 109 -6.06 -18.31 9.69
CA GLY A 109 -4.94 -19.16 10.15
C GLY A 109 -3.95 -19.58 9.07
N THR A 110 -4.12 -19.07 7.84
CA THR A 110 -3.08 -19.17 6.80
C THR A 110 -1.86 -18.35 7.24
N ASP A 111 -0.69 -18.98 7.32
CA ASP A 111 0.54 -18.37 7.87
C ASP A 111 1.70 -18.34 6.88
N ARG A 112 1.50 -18.88 5.66
CA ARG A 112 2.54 -19.00 4.64
C ARG A 112 2.09 -18.54 3.26
N ALA A 113 2.88 -17.68 2.63
CA ALA A 113 2.58 -17.11 1.31
C ALA A 113 2.47 -18.19 0.21
N GLU A 114 3.26 -19.26 0.30
CA GLU A 114 3.22 -20.37 -0.67
C GLU A 114 1.89 -21.12 -0.67
N ARG A 115 1.10 -21.02 0.41
CA ARG A 115 -0.22 -21.64 0.54
C ARG A 115 -1.34 -20.81 -0.10
N LEU A 116 -1.13 -19.51 -0.32
CA LEU A 116 -2.17 -18.61 -0.84
C LEU A 116 -2.82 -19.10 -2.15
N PRO A 117 -2.07 -19.58 -3.17
CA PRO A 117 -2.70 -20.07 -4.40
C PRO A 117 -3.65 -21.26 -4.15
N ALA A 118 -3.27 -22.19 -3.27
CA ALA A 118 -4.10 -23.33 -2.92
C ALA A 118 -5.33 -22.92 -2.12
N VAL A 119 -5.21 -21.93 -1.23
CA VAL A 119 -6.34 -21.34 -0.49
C VAL A 119 -7.36 -20.75 -1.47
N LEU A 120 -6.92 -19.92 -2.42
CA LEU A 120 -7.81 -19.29 -3.41
C LEU A 120 -8.49 -20.31 -4.33
N ALA A 121 -7.76 -21.35 -4.75
CA ALA A 121 -8.30 -22.44 -5.56
C ALA A 121 -9.27 -23.36 -4.79
N GLY A 122 -9.17 -23.39 -3.46
CA GLY A 122 -10.01 -24.20 -2.57
C GLY A 122 -11.23 -23.47 -2.01
N LEU A 123 -11.49 -22.22 -2.41
CA LEU A 123 -12.64 -21.45 -1.91
C LEU A 123 -13.97 -22.02 -2.42
N GLY A 124 -14.82 -22.44 -1.49
CA GLY A 124 -16.18 -22.94 -1.76
C GLY A 124 -16.21 -24.26 -2.53
N THR A 125 -17.42 -24.68 -2.91
CA THR A 125 -17.63 -25.82 -3.82
C THR A 125 -18.61 -25.45 -4.93
N PRO A 126 -18.66 -26.17 -6.06
CA PRO A 126 -19.63 -25.90 -7.13
C PRO A 126 -21.09 -25.86 -6.66
N GLU A 127 -21.43 -26.67 -5.66
CA GLU A 127 -22.75 -26.78 -5.04
C GLU A 127 -23.02 -25.68 -3.99
N GLN A 128 -21.97 -25.17 -3.35
CA GLN A 128 -22.04 -24.11 -2.34
C GLN A 128 -20.98 -23.04 -2.62
N PRO A 129 -21.17 -22.23 -3.68
CA PRO A 129 -20.17 -21.25 -4.07
C PRO A 129 -20.10 -20.09 -3.08
N GLN A 130 -18.89 -19.62 -2.81
CA GLN A 130 -18.62 -18.43 -1.99
C GLN A 130 -18.76 -17.17 -2.85
N ALA A 131 -19.55 -16.20 -2.38
CA ALA A 131 -19.65 -14.89 -3.02
C ALA A 131 -18.48 -14.00 -2.56
N VAL A 132 -17.74 -13.44 -3.51
CA VAL A 132 -16.58 -12.57 -3.27
C VAL A 132 -16.76 -11.28 -4.05
N VAL A 133 -16.63 -10.14 -3.36
CA VAL A 133 -16.68 -8.81 -4.00
C VAL A 133 -15.32 -8.14 -3.87
N VAL A 134 -14.70 -7.74 -4.99
CA VAL A 134 -13.45 -6.97 -4.99
C VAL A 134 -13.70 -5.59 -5.59
N ALA A 135 -13.44 -4.53 -4.83
CA ALA A 135 -13.76 -3.15 -5.21
C ALA A 135 -12.51 -2.28 -5.39
N ASP A 136 -12.68 -1.18 -6.10
CA ASP A 136 -11.73 -0.10 -6.33
C ASP A 136 -10.37 -0.59 -6.88
N ILE A 137 -10.40 -1.52 -7.83
CA ILE A 137 -9.20 -2.15 -8.40
C ILE A 137 -8.34 -1.15 -9.19
N ASP A 138 -8.94 -0.10 -9.73
CA ASP A 138 -8.22 1.01 -10.35
C ASP A 138 -7.38 1.83 -9.36
N ARG A 139 -7.57 1.60 -8.06
CA ARG A 139 -6.85 2.26 -6.96
C ARG A 139 -5.90 1.30 -6.23
N ALA A 140 -5.71 0.11 -6.78
CA ALA A 140 -4.73 -0.85 -6.28
C ALA A 140 -3.30 -0.30 -6.35
N GLY A 141 -2.48 -0.74 -5.40
CA GLY A 141 -1.07 -0.40 -5.31
C GLY A 141 -0.74 0.71 -4.33
N LEU A 142 0.49 0.63 -3.81
CA LEU A 142 1.03 1.56 -2.81
C LEU A 142 1.44 2.91 -3.43
N LEU A 143 1.69 2.91 -4.73
CA LEU A 143 2.15 4.05 -5.52
C LEU A 143 1.17 4.27 -6.68
N THR A 144 0.98 5.52 -7.07
CA THR A 144 0.18 5.87 -8.24
C THR A 144 0.89 5.48 -9.54
N GLY A 145 0.13 5.09 -10.56
CA GLY A 145 0.66 4.86 -11.92
C GLY A 145 1.48 3.59 -12.10
N THR A 146 1.36 2.63 -11.18
CA THR A 146 1.96 1.30 -11.31
C THR A 146 1.03 0.33 -12.04
N ASP A 147 1.57 -0.81 -12.47
CA ASP A 147 0.81 -1.89 -13.11
C ASP A 147 0.07 -2.79 -12.09
N GLU A 148 -0.16 -2.29 -10.87
CA GLU A 148 -0.77 -3.10 -9.81
C GLU A 148 -2.22 -3.52 -10.12
N PRO A 149 -3.08 -2.69 -10.77
CA PRO A 149 -4.39 -3.14 -11.21
C PRO A 149 -4.33 -4.37 -12.12
N ALA A 150 -3.37 -4.45 -13.05
CA ALA A 150 -3.20 -5.62 -13.91
C ALA A 150 -2.71 -6.83 -13.11
N ARG A 151 -1.81 -6.62 -12.13
CA ARG A 151 -1.38 -7.68 -11.21
C ARG A 151 -2.53 -8.19 -10.35
N VAL A 152 -3.42 -7.33 -9.86
CA VAL A 152 -4.65 -7.76 -9.16
C VAL A 152 -5.53 -8.59 -10.09
N THR A 153 -5.72 -8.17 -11.34
CA THR A 153 -6.47 -8.93 -12.33
C THR A 153 -5.89 -10.32 -12.55
N THR A 154 -4.59 -10.43 -12.79
CA THR A 154 -3.94 -11.72 -13.11
C THR A 154 -3.69 -12.59 -11.89
N GLU A 155 -3.22 -12.03 -10.77
CA GLU A 155 -2.82 -12.80 -9.59
C GLU A 155 -3.97 -13.06 -8.61
N VAL A 156 -5.07 -12.30 -8.70
CA VAL A 156 -6.21 -12.38 -7.76
C VAL A 156 -7.51 -12.71 -8.47
N LEU A 157 -7.96 -11.87 -9.40
CA LEU A 157 -9.28 -12.04 -10.02
C LEU A 157 -9.35 -13.29 -10.91
N LEU A 158 -8.33 -13.53 -11.73
CA LEU A 158 -8.31 -14.67 -12.64
C LEU A 158 -8.39 -16.02 -11.89
N PRO A 159 -7.58 -16.29 -10.85
CA PRO A 159 -7.76 -17.49 -10.03
C PRO A 159 -9.15 -17.62 -9.40
N LEU A 160 -9.75 -16.52 -8.94
CA LEU A 160 -11.09 -16.53 -8.36
C LEU A 160 -12.17 -16.79 -9.43
N ALA A 161 -12.05 -16.18 -10.61
CA ALA A 161 -13.01 -16.32 -11.70
C ALA A 161 -13.01 -17.72 -12.31
N LEU A 162 -11.86 -18.41 -12.32
CA LEU A 162 -11.72 -19.78 -12.79
C LEU A 162 -12.12 -20.83 -11.73
N ASN A 163 -12.27 -20.44 -10.47
CA ASN A 163 -12.65 -21.35 -9.40
C ASN A 163 -14.17 -21.63 -9.43
N PRO A 164 -14.62 -22.87 -9.69
CA PRO A 164 -16.05 -23.20 -9.73
C PRO A 164 -16.73 -23.12 -8.35
N GLY A 165 -15.99 -23.03 -7.26
CA GLY A 165 -16.48 -22.76 -5.91
C GLY A 165 -16.66 -21.27 -5.59
N VAL A 166 -16.42 -20.36 -6.55
CA VAL A 166 -16.52 -18.91 -6.34
C VAL A 166 -17.58 -18.28 -7.25
N ARG A 167 -18.28 -17.29 -6.71
CA ARG A 167 -19.04 -16.28 -7.45
C ARG A 167 -18.34 -14.94 -7.25
N LEU A 168 -17.77 -14.39 -8.30
CA LEU A 168 -16.97 -13.17 -8.25
C LEU A 168 -17.77 -11.97 -8.76
N LEU A 169 -17.76 -10.89 -8.00
CA LEU A 169 -18.16 -9.57 -8.45
C LEU A 169 -16.97 -8.63 -8.28
N ALA A 170 -16.54 -7.95 -9.35
CA ALA A 170 -15.44 -7.00 -9.25
C ALA A 170 -15.75 -5.71 -10.00
N ASP A 171 -15.30 -4.56 -9.48
CA ASP A 171 -15.21 -3.34 -10.27
C ASP A 171 -13.76 -3.04 -10.68
N LEU A 172 -13.55 -2.67 -11.94
CA LEU A 172 -12.21 -2.55 -12.52
C LEU A 172 -12.17 -1.68 -13.79
N PRO A 173 -11.00 -1.15 -14.18
CA PRO A 173 -10.82 -0.46 -15.46
C PRO A 173 -11.24 -1.31 -16.66
N ARG A 174 -11.69 -0.65 -17.74
CA ARG A 174 -12.14 -1.33 -18.96
C ARG A 174 -11.08 -2.26 -19.56
N ALA A 175 -9.82 -1.80 -19.61
CA ALA A 175 -8.70 -2.60 -20.10
C ALA A 175 -8.50 -3.91 -19.31
N GLU A 176 -8.70 -3.85 -17.99
CA GLU A 176 -8.56 -5.02 -17.12
C GLU A 176 -9.76 -5.97 -17.18
N ALA A 177 -10.97 -5.42 -17.39
CA ALA A 177 -12.15 -6.24 -17.69
C ALA A 177 -11.98 -6.99 -19.02
N GLU A 178 -11.47 -6.33 -20.06
CA GLU A 178 -11.16 -6.94 -21.36
C GLU A 178 -10.06 -8.01 -21.24
N ARG A 179 -9.00 -7.74 -20.46
CA ARG A 179 -7.95 -8.72 -20.15
C ARG A 179 -8.54 -9.98 -19.52
N LEU A 180 -9.31 -9.83 -18.44
CA LEU A 180 -9.91 -10.96 -17.73
C LEU A 180 -10.88 -11.74 -18.62
N ALA A 181 -11.62 -11.05 -19.51
CA ALA A 181 -12.51 -11.67 -20.47
C ALA A 181 -11.82 -12.52 -21.54
N GLY A 182 -10.53 -12.27 -21.80
CA GLY A 182 -9.73 -13.09 -22.70
C GLY A 182 -9.45 -14.50 -22.15
N ASP A 183 -9.44 -14.65 -20.82
CA ASP A 183 -9.03 -15.88 -20.15
C ASP A 183 -10.21 -16.64 -19.49
N VAL A 184 -11.34 -15.97 -19.22
CA VAL A 184 -12.52 -16.57 -18.56
C VAL A 184 -13.56 -17.00 -19.61
N PRO A 185 -14.14 -18.21 -19.51
CA PRO A 185 -15.20 -18.67 -20.42
C PRO A 185 -16.38 -17.70 -20.51
N ALA A 186 -16.81 -17.39 -21.74
CA ALA A 186 -17.84 -16.38 -22.01
C ALA A 186 -19.23 -16.71 -21.40
N ASP A 187 -19.53 -17.98 -21.19
CA ASP A 187 -20.76 -18.44 -20.53
C ASP A 187 -20.74 -18.24 -19.01
N GLN A 188 -19.58 -17.99 -18.42
CA GLN A 188 -19.39 -17.80 -16.98
C GLN A 188 -19.21 -16.33 -16.59
N LEU A 189 -19.03 -15.45 -17.58
CA LEU A 189 -18.65 -14.06 -17.40
C LEU A 189 -19.71 -13.11 -17.96
N GLN A 190 -20.02 -12.06 -17.19
CA GLN A 190 -20.79 -10.92 -17.69
C GLN A 190 -20.08 -9.61 -17.36
N ILE A 191 -19.90 -8.77 -18.37
CA ILE A 191 -19.35 -7.41 -18.21
C ILE A 191 -20.49 -6.40 -18.25
N LEU A 192 -20.55 -5.55 -17.23
CA LEU A 192 -21.44 -4.41 -17.08
C LEU A 192 -20.66 -3.13 -17.36
N ASP A 193 -20.48 -2.79 -18.64
CA ASP A 193 -19.86 -1.52 -19.06
C ASP A 193 -20.88 -0.39 -18.95
N LEU A 194 -20.79 0.41 -17.88
CA LEU A 194 -21.77 1.42 -17.51
C LEU A 194 -21.89 2.59 -18.48
N ASP A 195 -21.01 2.70 -19.47
CA ASP A 195 -21.08 3.75 -20.50
C ASP A 195 -21.70 3.25 -21.81
N ARG A 196 -21.99 1.95 -21.91
CA ARG A 196 -22.52 1.31 -23.11
C ARG A 196 -23.91 0.74 -22.88
N ASP A 197 -24.71 0.69 -23.95
CA ASP A 197 -25.98 -0.02 -23.91
C ASP A 197 -25.75 -1.53 -23.68
N PRO A 198 -26.65 -2.22 -22.97
CA PRO A 198 -27.87 -1.72 -22.35
C PRO A 198 -27.67 -1.18 -20.92
N TRP A 199 -26.44 -1.07 -20.44
CA TRP A 199 -26.15 -0.71 -19.05
C TRP A 199 -26.20 0.79 -18.80
N ARG A 200 -25.90 1.59 -19.83
CA ARG A 200 -26.11 3.05 -19.85
C ARG A 200 -27.56 3.37 -19.49
N ASP A 201 -27.75 4.35 -18.60
CA ASP A 201 -29.08 4.78 -18.15
C ASP A 201 -29.22 6.31 -18.28
N PRO A 202 -29.58 6.81 -19.47
CA PRO A 202 -29.78 8.24 -19.71
C PRO A 202 -30.91 8.84 -18.85
N ASP A 203 -31.96 8.07 -18.56
CA ASP A 203 -33.09 8.53 -17.74
C ASP A 203 -32.67 8.73 -16.28
N ALA A 204 -31.81 7.87 -15.75
CA ALA A 204 -31.22 8.07 -14.43
C ALA A 204 -30.33 9.32 -14.38
N LEU A 205 -29.53 9.55 -15.43
CA LEU A 205 -28.70 10.75 -15.53
C LEU A 205 -29.55 12.03 -15.59
N LEU A 206 -30.67 11.99 -16.32
CA LEU A 206 -31.65 13.07 -16.36
C LEU A 206 -32.24 13.34 -14.97
N ARG A 207 -32.70 12.31 -14.26
CA ARG A 207 -33.24 12.45 -12.90
C ARG A 207 -32.22 13.04 -11.93
N GLN A 208 -30.96 12.64 -12.05
CA GLN A 208 -29.87 13.22 -11.26
C GLN A 208 -29.65 14.70 -11.60
N ALA A 209 -29.74 15.08 -12.87
CA ALA A 209 -29.63 16.47 -13.29
C ALA A 209 -30.82 17.32 -12.81
N GLU A 210 -32.04 16.79 -12.86
CA GLU A 210 -33.25 17.45 -12.35
C GLU A 210 -33.21 17.64 -10.83
N LEU A 211 -32.55 16.74 -10.09
CA LEU A 211 -32.31 16.91 -8.66
C LEU A 211 -31.21 17.93 -8.36
N ALA A 212 -30.18 17.98 -9.21
CA ALA A 212 -29.02 18.84 -9.03
C ALA A 212 -29.26 20.30 -9.44
N LEU A 213 -30.21 20.54 -10.35
CA LEU A 213 -30.44 21.83 -10.99
C LEU A 213 -31.89 22.31 -10.84
N PRO A 214 -32.12 23.62 -10.59
CA PRO A 214 -33.46 24.15 -10.39
C PRO A 214 -34.27 24.29 -11.70
N GLU A 215 -33.61 24.44 -12.86
CA GLU A 215 -34.28 24.64 -14.15
C GLU A 215 -34.37 23.33 -14.96
N PRO A 216 -35.59 22.79 -15.20
CA PRO A 216 -35.75 21.48 -15.86
C PRO A 216 -35.20 21.43 -17.30
N THR A 217 -35.26 22.55 -18.03
CA THR A 217 -34.73 22.61 -19.40
C THR A 217 -33.21 22.49 -19.41
N VAL A 218 -32.53 23.19 -18.49
CA VAL A 218 -31.08 23.14 -18.35
C VAL A 218 -30.65 21.76 -17.83
N ALA A 219 -31.38 21.17 -16.88
CA ALA A 219 -31.15 19.80 -16.42
C ALA A 219 -31.16 18.79 -17.57
N ARG A 220 -32.17 18.89 -18.46
CA ARG A 220 -32.29 18.03 -19.64
C ARG A 220 -31.15 18.22 -20.62
N GLN A 221 -30.74 19.46 -20.87
CA GLN A 221 -29.62 19.76 -21.75
C GLN A 221 -28.29 19.25 -21.18
N LEU A 222 -28.06 19.42 -19.88
CA LEU A 222 -26.87 18.91 -19.21
C LEU A 222 -26.81 17.39 -19.27
N ALA A 223 -27.89 16.70 -18.92
CA ALA A 223 -27.96 15.24 -18.96
C ALA A 223 -27.72 14.67 -20.37
N ALA A 224 -28.05 15.43 -21.42
CA ALA A 224 -27.81 15.01 -22.80
C ALA A 224 -26.34 15.14 -23.24
N VAL A 225 -25.54 16.01 -22.60
CA VAL A 225 -24.16 16.30 -23.01
C VAL A 225 -23.10 15.85 -21.99
N ALA A 226 -23.48 15.62 -20.74
CA ALA A 226 -22.56 15.17 -19.70
C ALA A 226 -22.11 13.74 -19.96
N ASP A 227 -20.80 13.52 -19.93
CA ASP A 227 -20.22 12.19 -20.18
C ASP A 227 -20.55 11.23 -19.03
N THR A 228 -20.62 11.74 -17.80
CA THR A 228 -20.83 10.91 -16.60
C THR A 228 -21.73 11.55 -15.54
N PRO A 229 -22.34 10.75 -14.63
CA PRO A 229 -23.02 11.22 -13.43
C PRO A 229 -22.20 12.19 -12.56
N LEU A 230 -20.87 12.06 -12.55
CA LEU A 230 -20.00 12.96 -11.81
C LEU A 230 -20.10 14.39 -12.32
N VAL A 231 -20.12 14.59 -13.64
CA VAL A 231 -20.18 15.91 -14.26
C VAL A 231 -21.46 16.64 -13.89
N VAL A 232 -22.59 15.91 -13.89
CA VAL A 232 -23.88 16.42 -13.41
C VAL A 232 -23.80 16.88 -11.95
N ARG A 233 -23.16 16.08 -11.08
CA ARG A 233 -22.97 16.44 -9.67
C ARG A 233 -22.11 17.69 -9.51
N LEU A 234 -20.97 17.78 -10.20
CA LEU A 234 -20.06 18.92 -10.12
C LEU A 234 -20.71 20.20 -10.66
N ALA A 235 -21.47 20.11 -11.76
CA ALA A 235 -22.24 21.24 -12.29
C ALA A 235 -23.31 21.71 -11.31
N GLY A 236 -24.03 20.78 -10.66
CA GLY A 236 -25.00 21.09 -9.61
C GLY A 236 -24.37 21.83 -8.43
N TRP A 237 -23.23 21.34 -7.92
CA TRP A 237 -22.47 22.03 -6.87
C TRP A 237 -22.00 23.42 -7.30
N SER A 238 -21.55 23.58 -8.55
CA SER A 238 -21.16 24.87 -9.10
C SER A 238 -22.34 25.86 -9.12
N VAL A 239 -23.55 25.39 -9.46
CA VAL A 239 -24.78 26.20 -9.41
C VAL A 239 -25.16 26.57 -7.99
N GLN A 240 -25.07 25.63 -7.04
CA GLN A 240 -25.39 25.89 -5.63
C GLN A 240 -24.43 26.90 -5.00
N ALA A 241 -23.14 26.85 -5.33
CA ALA A 241 -22.15 27.79 -4.83
C ALA A 241 -22.42 29.24 -5.31
N ARG A 242 -22.90 29.40 -6.55
CA ARG A 242 -23.17 30.71 -7.17
C ARG A 242 -24.46 30.71 -8.00
N PRO A 243 -25.65 30.85 -7.38
CA PRO A 243 -26.93 30.83 -8.08
C PRO A 243 -27.10 31.99 -9.09
N GLY A 244 -27.96 31.80 -10.10
CA GLY A 244 -28.47 32.90 -10.95
C GLY A 244 -27.64 33.30 -12.17
N SER A 245 -26.48 32.69 -12.40
CA SER A 245 -25.73 32.83 -13.66
C SER A 245 -26.15 31.75 -14.67
N PRO A 246 -26.19 32.04 -15.99
CA PRO A 246 -26.35 31.00 -17.01
C PRO A 246 -25.35 29.86 -16.81
N LEU A 247 -25.76 28.64 -17.10
CA LEU A 247 -24.92 27.46 -16.96
C LEU A 247 -24.35 27.07 -18.34
N PRO A 248 -23.06 27.35 -18.63
CA PRO A 248 -22.32 26.56 -19.62
C PRO A 248 -22.46 25.07 -19.27
N LEU A 249 -22.73 24.22 -20.26
CA LEU A 249 -23.02 22.80 -20.04
C LEU A 249 -21.72 21.97 -20.10
N PRO A 250 -21.08 21.65 -18.96
CA PRO A 250 -19.84 20.89 -18.97
C PRO A 250 -20.10 19.46 -19.47
N ARG A 251 -19.18 18.94 -20.27
CA ARG A 251 -19.20 17.55 -20.76
C ARG A 251 -18.32 16.66 -19.90
N SER A 252 -17.15 17.18 -19.50
CA SER A 252 -16.12 16.48 -18.74
C SER A 252 -15.96 17.01 -17.30
N ALA A 253 -15.21 16.29 -16.47
CA ALA A 253 -14.81 16.77 -15.14
C ALA A 253 -13.91 18.03 -15.23
N GLY A 254 -13.10 18.13 -16.29
CA GLY A 254 -12.29 19.32 -16.57
C GLY A 254 -13.13 20.54 -16.89
N ASP A 255 -14.17 20.38 -17.72
CA ASP A 255 -15.12 21.46 -18.03
C ASP A 255 -15.84 21.93 -16.77
N ALA A 256 -16.17 21.00 -15.86
CA ALA A 256 -16.82 21.33 -14.59
C ALA A 256 -15.88 22.08 -13.63
N LEU A 257 -14.57 21.76 -13.62
CA LEU A 257 -13.55 22.51 -12.90
C LEU A 257 -13.43 23.94 -13.44
N ASP A 258 -13.35 24.09 -14.77
CA ASP A 258 -13.21 25.38 -15.47
C ASP A 258 -14.43 26.27 -15.17
N LEU A 259 -15.63 25.70 -15.32
CA LEU A 259 -16.89 26.34 -14.98
C LEU A 259 -16.93 26.80 -13.51
N HIS A 260 -16.55 25.94 -12.57
CA HIS A 260 -16.61 26.28 -11.15
C HIS A 260 -15.64 27.41 -10.79
N ALA A 261 -14.42 27.35 -11.34
CA ALA A 261 -13.42 28.39 -11.16
C ALA A 261 -13.92 29.75 -11.66
N GLU A 262 -14.45 29.79 -12.89
CA GLU A 262 -15.00 31.01 -13.51
C GLU A 262 -16.12 31.60 -12.65
N ARG A 263 -17.07 30.77 -12.18
CA ARG A 263 -18.19 31.22 -11.32
C ARG A 263 -17.72 31.78 -9.99
N CYS A 264 -16.65 31.25 -9.44
CA CYS A 264 -16.03 31.76 -8.22
C CYS A 264 -15.16 33.01 -8.46
N GLY A 265 -15.03 33.48 -9.71
CA GLY A 265 -14.16 34.60 -10.08
C GLY A 265 -12.68 34.26 -9.95
N SER A 266 -12.32 32.97 -10.04
CA SER A 266 -10.96 32.46 -9.95
C SER A 266 -10.49 31.95 -11.30
N ASP A 267 -9.18 31.99 -11.49
CA ASP A 267 -8.50 31.34 -12.60
C ASP A 267 -8.50 29.80 -12.42
N GLU A 268 -8.84 29.07 -13.50
CA GLU A 268 -8.93 27.61 -13.52
C GLU A 268 -7.61 26.93 -13.15
N LEU A 269 -6.50 27.58 -13.50
CA LEU A 269 -5.16 27.08 -13.25
C LEU A 269 -4.79 27.24 -11.77
N THR A 270 -5.33 28.26 -11.11
CA THR A 270 -5.20 28.43 -9.65
C THR A 270 -5.94 27.32 -8.90
N LEU A 271 -7.17 26.98 -9.30
CA LEU A 271 -7.92 25.86 -8.73
C LEU A 271 -7.16 24.53 -8.87
N ARG A 272 -6.68 24.22 -10.09
CA ARG A 272 -5.90 22.98 -10.32
C ARG A 272 -4.61 22.92 -9.52
N ARG A 273 -3.90 24.04 -9.36
CA ARG A 273 -2.69 24.10 -8.53
C ARG A 273 -2.99 23.87 -7.05
N LEU A 274 -4.13 24.34 -6.55
CA LEU A 274 -4.59 24.06 -5.19
C LEU A 274 -4.96 22.57 -5.02
N LEU A 275 -5.57 21.95 -6.03
CA LEU A 275 -5.98 20.54 -5.97
C LEU A 275 -4.86 19.54 -6.33
N ALA A 276 -3.81 19.95 -7.02
CA ALA A 276 -2.72 19.09 -7.48
C ALA A 276 -2.05 18.28 -6.35
N PRO A 277 -1.76 18.83 -5.15
CA PRO A 277 -1.25 18.04 -4.04
C PRO A 277 -2.18 16.88 -3.63
N LEU A 278 -3.50 17.10 -3.67
CA LEU A 278 -4.50 16.08 -3.34
C LEU A 278 -4.61 15.02 -4.45
N ALA A 279 -4.54 15.45 -5.71
CA ALA A 279 -4.59 14.58 -6.88
C ALA A 279 -3.35 13.67 -7.01
N LEU A 280 -2.21 14.10 -6.46
CA LEU A 280 -0.94 13.38 -6.47
C LEU A 280 -0.63 12.66 -5.17
N ALA A 281 -1.49 12.77 -4.15
CA ALA A 281 -1.38 11.96 -2.94
C ALA A 281 -1.58 10.48 -3.29
N GLY A 282 -0.95 9.58 -2.51
CA GLY A 282 -1.11 8.15 -2.72
C GLY A 282 -2.57 7.70 -2.56
N PRO A 283 -2.94 6.52 -3.11
CA PRO A 283 -4.33 6.06 -3.10
C PRO A 283 -4.96 6.08 -1.71
N GLY A 284 -6.04 6.86 -1.56
CA GLY A 284 -6.84 6.93 -0.33
C GLY A 284 -6.28 7.83 0.77
N GLN A 285 -5.10 8.42 0.57
CA GLN A 285 -4.38 9.14 1.62
C GLN A 285 -4.75 10.62 1.67
N PRO A 286 -5.21 11.14 2.82
CA PRO A 286 -5.48 12.56 2.98
C PRO A 286 -4.20 13.36 3.20
N LEU A 287 -4.15 14.57 2.64
CA LEU A 287 -3.11 15.57 2.89
C LEU A 287 -3.45 16.35 4.16
N PRO A 288 -2.57 16.38 5.17
CA PRO A 288 -2.72 17.25 6.35
C PRO A 288 -2.96 18.72 5.98
N PHE A 289 -3.84 19.40 6.72
CA PHE A 289 -4.20 20.78 6.41
C PHE A 289 -3.04 21.76 6.49
N ASP A 290 -2.14 21.56 7.45
CA ASP A 290 -0.94 22.36 7.65
C ASP A 290 0.05 22.24 6.47
N LEU A 291 0.03 21.10 5.75
CA LEU A 291 0.85 20.88 4.56
C LEU A 291 0.20 21.40 3.28
N TRP A 292 -1.11 21.62 3.24
CA TRP A 292 -1.81 21.94 2.00
C TRP A 292 -1.34 23.26 1.35
N ALA A 293 -1.34 24.36 2.10
CA ALA A 293 -0.86 25.65 1.57
C ALA A 293 0.62 25.62 1.13
N PRO A 294 1.56 25.13 1.95
CA PRO A 294 2.98 25.04 1.57
C PRO A 294 3.19 24.21 0.30
N VAL A 295 2.56 23.03 0.21
CA VAL A 295 2.75 22.14 -0.93
C VAL A 295 2.08 22.71 -2.19
N ALA A 296 0.87 23.26 -2.09
CA ALA A 296 0.22 23.93 -3.22
C ALA A 296 1.03 25.13 -3.73
N SER A 297 1.62 25.91 -2.81
CA SER A 297 2.47 27.04 -3.16
C SER A 297 3.75 26.59 -3.86
N ALA A 298 4.36 25.49 -3.40
CA ALA A 298 5.52 24.88 -4.05
C ALA A 298 5.20 24.41 -5.47
N VAL A 299 4.07 23.73 -5.67
CA VAL A 299 3.60 23.33 -7.01
C VAL A 299 3.42 24.55 -7.92
N ALA A 300 2.78 25.60 -7.41
CA ALA A 300 2.48 26.82 -8.16
C ALA A 300 3.70 27.71 -8.44
N GLY A 301 4.76 27.60 -7.64
CA GLY A 301 5.91 28.51 -7.66
C GLY A 301 5.59 29.92 -7.14
N LYS A 302 4.47 30.08 -6.42
CA LYS A 302 4.02 31.34 -5.80
C LYS A 302 3.18 31.02 -4.58
N ASP A 303 3.09 31.96 -3.63
CA ASP A 303 2.26 31.79 -2.43
C ASP A 303 0.77 31.67 -2.83
N LEU A 304 0.18 30.52 -2.49
CA LEU A 304 -1.25 30.22 -2.65
C LEU A 304 -1.98 30.17 -1.30
N GLY A 305 -1.31 30.45 -0.18
CA GLY A 305 -1.91 30.49 1.16
C GLY A 305 -3.16 31.40 1.24
N PRO A 306 -3.11 32.65 0.72
CA PRO A 306 -4.29 33.52 0.70
C PRO A 306 -5.45 32.97 -0.13
N ALA A 307 -5.16 32.33 -1.27
CA ALA A 307 -6.16 31.73 -2.14
C ALA A 307 -6.81 30.49 -1.50
N LEU A 308 -6.03 29.68 -0.77
CA LEU A 308 -6.55 28.55 0.00
C LEU A 308 -7.44 29.04 1.16
N ALA A 309 -6.99 30.03 1.93
CA ALA A 309 -7.72 30.55 3.09
C ALA A 309 -9.05 31.23 2.71
N GLY A 310 -9.07 31.98 1.59
CA GLY A 310 -10.30 32.61 1.07
C GLY A 310 -11.14 31.70 0.18
N GLY A 311 -10.60 30.55 -0.24
CA GLY A 311 -11.13 29.71 -1.31
C GLY A 311 -12.11 28.61 -0.88
N ARG A 312 -12.81 28.75 0.24
CA ARG A 312 -13.76 27.72 0.71
C ARG A 312 -14.76 27.36 -0.39
N ASP A 313 -15.45 28.34 -0.96
CA ASP A 313 -16.46 28.11 -2.01
C ASP A 313 -15.82 27.57 -3.30
N LEU A 314 -14.57 27.95 -3.59
CA LEU A 314 -13.79 27.48 -4.73
C LEU A 314 -13.45 25.99 -4.61
N LEU A 315 -13.14 25.51 -3.41
CA LEU A 315 -12.59 24.16 -3.19
C LEU A 315 -13.63 23.13 -2.75
N LEU A 316 -14.68 23.55 -2.02
CA LEU A 316 -15.68 22.66 -1.41
C LEU A 316 -16.21 21.55 -2.32
N PRO A 317 -16.44 21.76 -3.63
CA PRO A 317 -16.93 20.70 -4.52
C PRO A 317 -15.92 19.60 -4.85
N PHE A 318 -14.65 19.75 -4.47
CA PHE A 318 -13.57 18.90 -4.99
C PHE A 318 -12.78 18.15 -3.92
N PHE A 319 -13.05 18.38 -2.64
CA PHE A 319 -12.39 17.65 -1.55
C PHE A 319 -13.37 17.20 -0.48
N ASP A 320 -13.02 16.11 0.20
CA ASP A 320 -13.64 15.66 1.43
C ASP A 320 -12.69 15.83 2.60
N LEU A 321 -13.27 16.05 3.78
CA LEU A 321 -12.54 15.97 5.05
C LEU A 321 -12.27 14.51 5.39
N ALA A 322 -11.05 14.23 5.80
CA ALA A 322 -10.63 12.90 6.24
C ALA A 322 -9.58 13.02 7.35
N THR A 323 -9.28 11.89 7.98
CA THR A 323 -8.24 11.81 9.00
C THR A 323 -7.11 10.93 8.47
N THR A 324 -5.87 11.35 8.65
CA THR A 324 -4.68 10.54 8.35
C THR A 324 -4.57 9.34 9.28
N GLY A 325 -3.67 8.39 8.97
CA GLY A 325 -3.40 7.24 9.83
C GLY A 325 -2.95 7.60 11.26
N ASP A 326 -2.34 8.78 11.44
CA ASP A 326 -1.90 9.29 12.75
C ASP A 326 -2.94 10.16 13.47
N GLY A 327 -4.17 10.26 12.96
CA GLY A 327 -5.25 11.01 13.60
C GLY A 327 -5.31 12.50 13.22
N THR A 328 -4.44 12.97 12.34
CA THR A 328 -4.38 14.37 11.90
C THR A 328 -5.51 14.68 10.89
N PRO A 329 -6.26 15.78 11.07
CA PRO A 329 -7.24 16.22 10.08
C PRO A 329 -6.57 16.60 8.76
N GLY A 330 -7.15 16.16 7.65
CA GLY A 330 -6.66 16.46 6.31
C GLY A 330 -7.78 16.52 5.27
N ALA A 331 -7.36 16.79 4.04
CA ALA A 331 -8.23 16.82 2.87
C ALA A 331 -7.83 15.72 1.89
N ARG A 332 -8.81 15.13 1.22
CA ARG A 332 -8.58 14.23 0.07
C ARG A 332 -9.45 14.66 -1.08
N ILE A 333 -9.04 14.36 -2.30
CA ILE A 333 -9.85 14.64 -3.48
C ILE A 333 -11.16 13.83 -3.42
N VAL A 334 -12.28 14.48 -3.73
CA VAL A 334 -13.63 13.91 -3.57
C VAL A 334 -13.88 12.72 -4.51
N HIS A 335 -13.19 12.67 -5.65
CA HIS A 335 -13.42 11.64 -6.66
C HIS A 335 -12.17 11.39 -7.52
N PRO A 336 -11.82 10.11 -7.81
CA PRO A 336 -10.68 9.76 -8.65
C PRO A 336 -10.64 10.46 -10.02
N ALA A 337 -11.76 10.55 -10.74
CA ALA A 337 -11.84 11.26 -12.02
C ALA A 337 -11.37 12.73 -11.98
N VAL A 338 -11.53 13.44 -10.85
CA VAL A 338 -10.98 14.80 -10.71
C VAL A 338 -9.46 14.75 -10.56
N ALA A 339 -8.94 13.74 -9.85
CA ALA A 339 -7.50 13.50 -9.76
C ALA A 339 -6.91 13.07 -11.11
N ASP A 340 -7.62 12.24 -11.87
CA ASP A 340 -7.25 11.78 -13.21
C ASP A 340 -7.12 12.99 -14.15
N GLU A 341 -8.12 13.89 -14.17
CA GLU A 341 -8.09 15.12 -14.96
C GLU A 341 -6.85 15.97 -14.65
N ILE A 342 -6.58 16.19 -13.36
CA ILE A 342 -5.45 17.02 -12.94
C ILE A 342 -4.13 16.36 -13.37
N ARG A 343 -3.99 15.04 -13.16
CA ARG A 343 -2.80 14.28 -13.56
C ARG A 343 -2.60 14.29 -15.07
N GLU A 344 -3.66 14.13 -15.85
CA GLU A 344 -3.61 14.18 -17.31
C GLU A 344 -3.16 15.57 -17.80
N ARG A 345 -3.75 16.65 -17.25
CA ARG A 345 -3.34 18.03 -17.60
C ARG A 345 -1.91 18.36 -17.19
N LEU A 346 -1.38 17.76 -16.12
CA LEU A 346 0.03 17.92 -15.75
C LEU A 346 0.95 17.35 -16.84
N GLY A 347 0.59 16.21 -17.43
CA GLY A 347 1.33 15.58 -18.53
C GLY A 347 2.84 15.55 -18.29
N ARG A 348 3.61 16.19 -19.18
CA ARG A 348 5.08 16.24 -19.10
C ARG A 348 5.63 17.00 -17.88
N THR A 349 4.82 17.84 -17.24
CA THR A 349 5.24 18.60 -16.05
C THR A 349 5.11 17.80 -14.75
N ALA A 350 4.45 16.63 -14.78
CA ALA A 350 4.21 15.81 -13.59
C ALA A 350 5.48 15.52 -12.78
N ARG A 351 6.59 15.15 -13.45
CA ARG A 351 7.89 14.93 -12.79
C ARG A 351 8.38 16.14 -11.99
N GLU A 352 8.29 17.33 -12.57
CA GLU A 352 8.70 18.56 -11.89
C GLU A 352 7.76 18.91 -10.73
N VAL A 353 6.46 18.64 -10.87
CA VAL A 353 5.49 18.83 -9.78
C VAL A 353 5.77 17.87 -8.62
N HIS A 354 5.99 16.57 -8.89
CA HIS A 354 6.40 15.62 -7.84
C HIS A 354 7.69 16.04 -7.15
N ARG A 355 8.69 16.53 -7.90
CA ARG A 355 9.92 17.08 -7.34
C ARG A 355 9.65 18.23 -6.38
N ARG A 356 8.84 19.22 -6.79
CA ARG A 356 8.47 20.37 -5.94
C ARG A 356 7.74 19.94 -4.68
N ILE A 357 6.82 18.98 -4.79
CA ILE A 357 6.11 18.42 -3.64
C ILE A 357 7.11 17.74 -2.70
N ALA A 358 7.96 16.84 -3.21
CA ALA A 358 8.97 16.15 -2.40
C ALA A 358 9.92 17.13 -1.71
N THR A 359 10.41 18.17 -2.41
CA THR A 359 11.24 19.21 -1.82
C THR A 359 10.49 20.01 -0.74
N ALA A 360 9.23 20.35 -0.96
CA ALA A 360 8.42 21.05 0.02
C ALA A 360 8.16 20.20 1.28
N LEU A 361 7.93 18.89 1.11
CA LEU A 361 7.83 17.95 2.23
C LEU A 361 9.16 17.83 2.98
N LEU A 362 10.28 17.69 2.28
CA LEU A 362 11.60 17.64 2.91
C LEU A 362 11.92 18.92 3.70
N ALA A 363 11.43 20.08 3.25
CA ALA A 363 11.60 21.34 3.95
C ALA A 363 10.82 21.43 5.28
N THR A 364 9.88 20.53 5.55
CA THR A 364 9.18 20.46 6.84
C THR A 364 9.92 19.59 7.88
N LEU A 365 11.00 18.90 7.48
CA LEU A 365 11.81 18.13 8.42
C LEU A 365 12.49 19.05 9.44
N PRO A 366 12.43 18.73 10.74
CA PRO A 366 13.01 19.56 11.78
C PRO A 366 14.54 19.36 11.85
N GLY A 367 15.29 20.39 11.44
CA GLY A 367 16.75 20.45 11.57
C GLY A 367 17.53 19.51 10.65
N ASP A 368 18.86 19.50 10.82
CA ASP A 368 19.80 18.81 9.92
C ASP A 368 20.43 17.54 10.52
N THR A 369 19.84 17.00 11.59
CA THR A 369 20.36 15.79 12.25
C THR A 369 19.72 14.53 11.66
N PRO A 370 20.40 13.36 11.66
CA PRO A 370 19.78 12.09 11.24
C PRO A 370 18.50 11.73 12.00
N ARG A 371 18.34 12.21 13.25
CA ARG A 371 17.14 11.99 14.08
C ARG A 371 15.91 12.78 13.60
N ARG A 372 16.06 13.74 12.68
CA ARG A 372 14.95 14.52 12.10
C ARG A 372 13.83 13.65 11.51
N TRP A 373 14.20 12.45 11.05
CA TRP A 373 13.26 11.48 10.46
C TRP A 373 12.36 10.80 11.49
N ALA A 374 12.81 10.70 12.75
CA ALA A 374 11.99 10.20 13.84
C ALA A 374 10.85 11.17 14.18
N ASP A 375 11.12 12.47 14.07
CA ASP A 375 10.17 13.55 14.34
C ASP A 375 9.31 13.92 13.13
N ALA A 376 9.53 13.28 11.97
CA ALA A 376 8.79 13.55 10.76
C ALA A 376 7.31 13.11 10.89
N THR A 377 6.40 13.90 10.31
CA THR A 377 4.97 13.58 10.29
C THR A 377 4.70 12.23 9.63
N GLY A 378 3.61 11.55 10.01
CA GLY A 378 3.22 10.28 9.40
C GLY A 378 3.06 10.41 7.88
N TYR A 379 2.40 11.47 7.44
CA TYR A 379 2.23 11.79 6.02
C TYR A 379 3.56 11.87 5.25
N LEU A 380 4.59 12.54 5.81
CA LEU A 380 5.89 12.64 5.16
C LEU A 380 6.54 11.26 5.01
N ARG A 381 6.57 10.48 6.09
CA ARG A 381 7.17 9.13 6.09
C ARG A 381 6.47 8.19 5.11
N GLU A 382 5.17 8.34 4.92
CA GLU A 382 4.38 7.52 4.00
C GLU A 382 4.44 7.99 2.55
N GLN A 383 4.26 9.28 2.26
CA GLN A 383 4.08 9.77 0.89
C GLN A 383 5.39 10.16 0.19
N LEU A 384 6.44 10.51 0.95
CA LEU A 384 7.70 10.97 0.35
C LEU A 384 8.33 9.96 -0.62
N PRO A 385 8.37 8.63 -0.36
CA PRO A 385 8.95 7.67 -1.31
C PRO A 385 8.34 7.77 -2.71
N GLY A 386 7.01 7.92 -2.79
CA GLY A 386 6.29 8.05 -4.07
C GLY A 386 6.62 9.35 -4.79
N HIS A 387 6.57 10.50 -4.11
CA HIS A 387 6.93 11.78 -4.73
C HIS A 387 8.42 11.84 -5.12
N ALA A 388 9.31 11.27 -4.30
CA ALA A 388 10.74 11.24 -4.59
C ALA A 388 11.06 10.36 -5.80
N LEU A 389 10.40 9.20 -5.96
CA LEU A 389 10.53 8.37 -7.15
C LEU A 389 10.13 9.16 -8.40
N HIS A 390 8.89 9.64 -8.44
CA HIS A 390 8.35 10.32 -9.62
C HIS A 390 9.05 11.66 -9.91
N GLY A 391 9.58 12.33 -8.89
CA GLY A 391 10.37 13.56 -8.99
C GLY A 391 11.84 13.35 -9.36
N GLY A 392 12.34 12.11 -9.30
CA GLY A 392 13.76 11.78 -9.50
C GLY A 392 14.67 12.31 -8.41
N LEU A 393 14.25 12.17 -7.15
CA LEU A 393 15.02 12.50 -5.95
C LEU A 393 15.30 11.26 -5.07
N LEU A 394 14.71 10.11 -5.40
CA LEU A 394 14.80 8.90 -4.58
C LEU A 394 16.24 8.41 -4.45
N ASP A 395 17.02 8.47 -5.52
CA ASP A 395 18.44 8.09 -5.53
C ASP A 395 19.26 8.83 -4.46
N GLY A 396 19.05 10.14 -4.31
CA GLY A 396 19.67 10.93 -3.25
C GLY A 396 19.20 10.50 -1.86
N LEU A 397 17.89 10.28 -1.68
CA LEU A 397 17.34 9.86 -0.39
C LEU A 397 17.77 8.45 0.04
N LEU A 398 18.05 7.55 -0.90
CA LEU A 398 18.59 6.21 -0.60
C LEU A 398 20.03 6.23 -0.05
N THR A 399 20.66 7.40 0.02
CA THR A 399 21.95 7.60 0.72
C THR A 399 21.78 8.06 2.17
N ASP A 400 20.59 8.48 2.58
CA ASP A 400 20.27 8.95 3.94
C ASP A 400 19.75 7.76 4.79
N PRO A 401 20.53 7.29 5.79
CA PRO A 401 20.09 6.19 6.65
C PRO A 401 18.79 6.49 7.40
N GLY A 402 18.57 7.74 7.82
CA GLY A 402 17.36 8.11 8.55
C GLY A 402 16.11 7.96 7.68
N PHE A 403 16.20 8.31 6.39
CA PHE A 403 15.10 8.06 5.45
C PHE A 403 14.80 6.56 5.31
N LEU A 404 15.82 5.73 5.10
CA LEU A 404 15.68 4.28 4.94
C LEU A 404 15.06 3.59 6.17
N LEU A 405 15.37 4.12 7.35
CA LEU A 405 14.89 3.60 8.63
C LEU A 405 13.48 4.08 9.01
N HIS A 406 13.03 5.24 8.54
CA HIS A 406 11.77 5.83 9.00
C HIS A 406 10.67 5.92 7.96
N ALA A 407 11.00 5.87 6.66
CA ALA A 407 9.98 5.80 5.62
C ALA A 407 9.06 4.59 5.81
N GLU A 408 7.82 4.67 5.33
CA GLU A 408 6.92 3.52 5.30
C GLU A 408 7.53 2.44 4.40
N GLN A 409 7.79 1.26 4.97
CA GLN A 409 8.69 0.27 4.38
C GLN A 409 8.12 -0.41 3.14
N HIS A 410 6.80 -0.58 3.07
CA HIS A 410 6.15 -1.17 1.90
C HIS A 410 6.21 -0.22 0.70
N ARG A 411 5.89 1.06 0.90
CA ARG A 411 5.96 2.11 -0.13
C ARG A 411 7.39 2.38 -0.57
N LEU A 412 8.33 2.42 0.37
CA LEU A 412 9.75 2.54 0.02
C LEU A 412 10.21 1.34 -0.82
N ARG A 413 9.79 0.12 -0.47
CA ARG A 413 10.12 -1.08 -1.24
C ARG A 413 9.58 -1.00 -2.65
N ALA A 414 8.30 -0.69 -2.80
CA ALA A 414 7.67 -0.52 -4.10
C ALA A 414 8.40 0.55 -4.94
N ALA A 415 8.82 1.66 -4.32
CA ALA A 415 9.49 2.74 -5.01
C ALA A 415 10.90 2.33 -5.49
N VAL A 416 11.66 1.63 -4.67
CA VAL A 416 13.00 1.14 -5.02
C VAL A 416 12.95 0.05 -6.08
N ASP A 417 11.98 -0.87 -6.01
CA ASP A 417 11.81 -1.91 -7.03
C ASP A 417 11.50 -1.30 -8.41
N LEU A 418 10.64 -0.27 -8.47
CA LEU A 418 10.36 0.46 -9.71
C LEU A 418 11.60 1.19 -10.23
N LEU A 419 12.32 1.91 -9.36
CA LEU A 419 13.55 2.61 -9.74
C LEU A 419 14.59 1.64 -10.32
N ALA A 420 14.72 0.44 -9.72
CA ALA A 420 15.62 -0.60 -10.18
C ALA A 420 15.15 -1.22 -11.52
N ALA A 421 13.85 -1.44 -11.70
CA ALA A 421 13.27 -1.95 -12.94
C ALA A 421 13.44 -0.98 -14.12
N GLU A 422 13.46 0.33 -13.87
CA GLU A 422 13.81 1.37 -14.85
C GLU A 422 15.31 1.39 -15.22
N GLY A 423 16.12 0.51 -14.62
CA GLY A 423 17.56 0.39 -14.90
C GLY A 423 18.42 1.44 -14.22
N THR A 424 17.86 2.23 -13.28
CA THR A 424 18.64 3.20 -12.51
C THR A 424 19.51 2.47 -11.48
N PRO A 425 20.84 2.66 -11.47
CA PRO A 425 21.70 2.00 -10.50
C PRO A 425 21.42 2.55 -9.10
N LEU A 426 21.02 1.68 -8.19
CA LEU A 426 20.84 2.07 -6.79
C LEU A 426 22.18 2.47 -6.16
N PRO A 427 22.21 3.48 -5.27
CA PRO A 427 23.39 3.78 -4.48
C PRO A 427 23.73 2.61 -3.54
N PRO A 428 24.99 2.49 -3.08
CA PRO A 428 25.42 1.32 -2.30
C PRO A 428 24.54 1.02 -1.09
N LEU A 429 24.24 2.02 -0.26
CA LEU A 429 23.38 1.85 0.91
C LEU A 429 21.95 1.45 0.53
N GLY A 430 21.42 1.97 -0.58
CA GLY A 430 20.13 1.56 -1.14
C GLY A 430 20.09 0.09 -1.55
N ARG A 431 21.21 -0.47 -2.07
CA ARG A 431 21.33 -1.91 -2.38
C ARG A 431 21.35 -2.76 -1.11
N THR A 432 22.11 -2.33 -0.10
CA THR A 432 22.13 -2.95 1.23
C THR A 432 20.73 -2.98 1.83
N TRP A 433 20.02 -1.85 1.79
CA TRP A 433 18.64 -1.77 2.26
C TRP A 433 17.70 -2.69 1.46
N LEU A 434 17.81 -2.71 0.12
CA LEU A 434 16.95 -3.54 -0.72
C LEU A 434 17.09 -5.05 -0.42
N ARG A 435 18.31 -5.49 -0.05
CA ARG A 435 18.56 -6.86 0.43
C ARG A 435 17.81 -7.16 1.73
N LEU A 436 17.73 -6.19 2.64
CA LEU A 436 17.07 -6.33 3.95
C LEU A 436 15.56 -6.04 3.93
N ALA A 437 15.08 -5.32 2.92
CA ALA A 437 13.69 -4.88 2.83
C ALA A 437 12.63 -5.98 2.99
N PRO A 438 12.84 -7.25 2.54
CA PRO A 438 11.91 -8.33 2.84
C PRO A 438 11.73 -8.61 4.34
N LEU A 439 12.78 -8.44 5.15
CA LEU A 439 12.69 -8.54 6.61
C LEU A 439 11.89 -7.37 7.18
N PHE A 440 12.19 -6.16 6.71
CA PHE A 440 11.57 -4.92 7.21
C PHE A 440 10.08 -4.87 6.93
N ALA A 441 9.67 -5.31 5.74
CA ALA A 441 8.27 -5.31 5.31
C ALA A 441 7.45 -6.47 5.90
N ARG A 442 8.04 -7.66 6.12
CA ARG A 442 7.26 -8.83 6.59
C ARG A 442 7.08 -8.90 8.09
N GLN A 443 8.05 -8.41 8.85
CA GLN A 443 8.09 -8.56 10.30
C GLN A 443 7.76 -7.25 11.04
N GLU A 444 7.41 -6.19 10.29
CA GLU A 444 7.09 -4.86 10.82
C GLU A 444 8.10 -4.38 11.87
N LEU A 445 9.39 -4.56 11.57
CA LEU A 445 10.45 -4.38 12.55
C LEU A 445 10.48 -2.93 13.07
N GLY A 446 10.62 -2.78 14.39
CA GLY A 446 10.89 -1.49 15.03
C GLY A 446 12.13 -0.81 14.46
N VAL A 447 12.22 0.52 14.61
CA VAL A 447 13.30 1.31 14.00
C VAL A 447 14.68 0.92 14.55
N GLU A 448 14.76 0.56 15.82
CA GLU A 448 15.99 0.17 16.51
C GLU A 448 16.57 -1.11 15.91
N LEU A 449 15.71 -2.10 15.67
CA LEU A 449 16.12 -3.36 15.05
C LEU A 449 16.47 -3.17 13.57
N ARG A 450 15.71 -2.34 12.84
CA ARG A 450 16.08 -1.95 11.46
C ARG A 450 17.44 -1.27 11.40
N ALA A 451 17.73 -0.38 12.36
CA ALA A 451 19.01 0.33 12.44
C ALA A 451 20.16 -0.62 12.71
N ALA A 452 20.01 -1.53 13.68
CA ALA A 452 21.03 -2.54 13.99
C ALA A 452 21.32 -3.48 12.81
N LEU A 453 20.27 -3.91 12.09
CA LEU A 453 20.41 -4.76 10.90
C LEU A 453 21.03 -4.00 9.72
N LEU A 454 20.64 -2.75 9.49
CA LEU A 454 21.18 -1.94 8.40
C LEU A 454 22.65 -1.56 8.65
N ASP A 455 23.03 -1.20 9.89
CA ASP A 455 24.44 -0.99 10.28
C ASP A 455 25.28 -2.25 10.04
N HIS A 456 24.78 -3.39 10.51
CA HIS A 456 25.44 -4.68 10.31
C HIS A 456 25.66 -4.99 8.82
N ALA A 457 24.60 -4.90 8.03
CA ALA A 457 24.62 -5.20 6.60
C ALA A 457 25.48 -4.20 5.80
N ALA A 458 25.49 -2.92 6.19
CA ALA A 458 26.34 -1.90 5.58
C ALA A 458 27.82 -2.27 5.75
N ARG A 459 28.22 -2.70 6.96
CA ARG A 459 29.59 -3.14 7.24
C ARG A 459 29.95 -4.42 6.47
N GLN A 460 29.03 -5.38 6.35
CA GLN A 460 29.24 -6.57 5.50
C GLN A 460 29.51 -6.20 4.04
N ASP A 461 28.84 -5.15 3.54
CA ASP A 461 29.01 -4.63 2.18
C ASP A 461 30.24 -3.70 2.04
N GLY A 462 31.03 -3.53 3.10
CA GLY A 462 32.21 -2.67 3.11
C GLY A 462 31.89 -1.17 3.17
N LEU A 463 30.67 -0.79 3.55
CA LEU A 463 30.27 0.59 3.79
C LEU A 463 30.63 1.02 5.22
N PRO A 464 30.76 2.34 5.47
CA PRO A 464 30.88 2.86 6.84
C PRO A 464 29.70 2.43 7.70
N GLY A 465 29.95 2.24 8.99
CA GLY A 465 28.89 2.02 9.97
C GLY A 465 27.94 3.20 10.05
N LEU A 466 26.68 2.91 10.39
CA LEU A 466 25.64 3.91 10.56
C LEU A 466 25.78 4.60 11.92
N ASP A 467 25.43 5.88 11.97
CA ASP A 467 25.25 6.57 13.24
C ASP A 467 23.92 6.14 13.88
N THR A 468 24.01 5.29 14.90
CA THR A 468 22.88 4.81 15.69
C THR A 468 22.73 5.57 17.00
N THR A 469 23.42 6.70 17.17
CA THR A 469 23.39 7.49 18.40
C THR A 469 21.97 7.92 18.75
N GLY A 470 21.54 7.60 19.96
CA GLY A 470 20.20 7.91 20.45
C GLY A 470 19.11 6.91 20.02
N LEU A 471 19.47 5.82 19.36
CA LEU A 471 18.60 4.64 19.23
C LEU A 471 19.02 3.60 20.27
N ASP A 472 18.04 2.95 20.89
CA ASP A 472 18.30 1.83 21.81
C ASP A 472 18.44 0.54 21.01
N VAL A 473 19.51 0.47 20.22
CA VAL A 473 19.76 -0.68 19.35
C VAL A 473 20.06 -1.94 20.18
N PRO A 474 19.47 -3.10 19.83
CA PRO A 474 19.63 -4.33 20.61
C PRO A 474 21.06 -4.88 20.63
N TRP A 475 21.89 -4.47 19.68
CA TRP A 475 23.33 -4.70 19.65
C TRP A 475 24.03 -3.63 18.80
N ARG A 476 25.34 -3.53 18.97
CA ARG A 476 26.24 -2.77 18.09
C ARG A 476 27.10 -3.73 17.28
N THR A 477 27.23 -3.50 15.98
CA THR A 477 28.19 -4.27 15.18
C THR A 477 29.59 -3.72 15.40
N LEU A 478 30.46 -4.51 16.02
CA LEU A 478 31.86 -4.12 16.23
C LEU A 478 32.58 -4.10 14.89
N TRP A 479 32.46 -5.21 14.16
CA TRP A 479 32.98 -5.39 12.81
C TRP A 479 32.19 -6.48 12.09
N ALA A 480 32.19 -6.42 10.77
CA ALA A 480 31.70 -7.48 9.89
C ALA A 480 32.66 -7.60 8.70
N ARG A 481 32.89 -8.80 8.20
CA ARG A 481 33.77 -9.05 7.06
C ARG A 481 33.11 -10.00 6.06
N PRO A 482 33.20 -9.71 4.74
CA PRO A 482 32.74 -10.63 3.73
C PRO A 482 33.58 -11.91 3.76
N LEU A 483 32.94 -13.05 3.98
CA LEU A 483 33.61 -14.35 4.02
C LEU A 483 32.64 -15.46 3.58
N THR A 484 32.69 -15.84 2.31
CA THR A 484 31.78 -16.83 1.73
C THR A 484 32.21 -18.27 2.06
N GLY A 485 31.24 -19.19 2.05
CA GLY A 485 31.48 -20.63 2.21
C GLY A 485 31.74 -21.07 3.65
N VAL A 486 31.51 -20.19 4.63
CA VAL A 486 31.53 -20.55 6.05
C VAL A 486 30.33 -21.45 6.34
N GLY A 487 30.58 -22.57 7.02
CA GLY A 487 29.56 -23.53 7.44
C GLY A 487 29.39 -23.62 8.95
N ALA A 488 30.26 -22.98 9.73
CA ALA A 488 30.14 -22.80 11.18
C ALA A 488 31.07 -21.70 11.69
N VAL A 489 30.74 -21.12 12.84
CA VAL A 489 31.64 -20.28 13.64
C VAL A 489 31.70 -20.75 15.08
N THR A 490 32.84 -20.58 15.73
CA THR A 490 32.98 -20.83 17.18
C THR A 490 33.88 -19.80 17.84
N ALA A 491 33.65 -19.56 19.13
CA ALA A 491 34.53 -18.76 19.97
C ALA A 491 35.79 -19.56 20.33
N ALA A 492 36.93 -18.88 20.35
CA ALA A 492 38.17 -19.40 20.90
C ALA A 492 38.88 -18.34 21.75
N VAL A 493 39.79 -18.78 22.61
CA VAL A 493 40.55 -17.93 23.53
C VAL A 493 42.03 -18.12 23.26
N ARG A 494 42.72 -17.00 23.05
CA ARG A 494 44.18 -16.93 22.93
C ARG A 494 44.86 -17.22 24.28
N PRO A 495 46.14 -17.62 24.27
CA PRO A 495 46.91 -17.80 25.52
C PRO A 495 46.98 -16.55 26.40
N ASP A 496 46.82 -15.34 25.82
CA ASP A 496 46.78 -14.07 26.55
C ASP A 496 45.37 -13.69 27.06
N GLY A 497 44.37 -14.55 26.84
CA GLY A 497 42.98 -14.33 27.23
C GLY A 497 42.13 -13.61 26.17
N GLY A 498 42.71 -13.18 25.05
CA GLY A 498 41.98 -12.53 23.97
C GLY A 498 40.95 -13.46 23.32
N GLN A 499 39.74 -12.96 23.05
CA GLN A 499 38.66 -13.74 22.44
C GLN A 499 38.75 -13.67 20.91
N LEU A 500 38.53 -14.79 20.23
CA LEU A 500 38.57 -14.92 18.78
C LEU A 500 37.25 -15.46 18.24
N LEU A 501 36.90 -15.06 17.01
CA LEU A 501 35.96 -15.74 16.13
C LEU A 501 36.76 -16.67 15.21
N ILE A 502 36.41 -17.95 15.23
CA ILE A 502 36.97 -18.95 14.32
C ILE A 502 35.90 -19.37 13.32
N ALA A 503 36.15 -19.15 12.03
CA ALA A 503 35.26 -19.52 10.95
C ALA A 503 35.72 -20.82 10.28
N HIS A 504 34.78 -21.73 10.07
CA HIS A 504 35.01 -23.05 9.49
C HIS A 504 34.39 -23.17 8.11
N ARG A 505 35.13 -23.72 7.15
CA ARG A 505 34.61 -24.09 5.83
C ARG A 505 34.35 -25.61 5.74
N PRO A 506 33.20 -26.06 5.21
CA PRO A 506 32.92 -27.49 5.07
C PRO A 506 34.00 -28.20 4.22
N GLY A 507 34.49 -29.34 4.71
CA GLY A 507 35.39 -30.23 3.95
C GLY A 507 36.85 -29.80 3.85
N GLN A 508 37.26 -28.70 4.50
CA GLN A 508 38.66 -28.28 4.60
C GLN A 508 39.04 -28.08 6.06
N GLU A 509 39.45 -29.16 6.72
CA GLU A 509 40.03 -29.09 8.06
C GLU A 509 41.57 -29.16 7.99
N PRO A 510 42.31 -28.20 8.57
CA PRO A 510 41.87 -26.97 9.22
C PRO A 510 42.13 -25.75 8.33
N GLU A 511 41.24 -25.42 7.39
CA GLU A 511 41.23 -24.05 6.84
C GLU A 511 40.34 -23.19 7.75
N LEU A 512 40.98 -22.64 8.79
CA LEU A 512 40.36 -21.76 9.78
C LEU A 512 40.72 -20.32 9.44
N ALA A 513 39.72 -19.46 9.29
CA ALA A 513 39.96 -18.03 9.37
C ALA A 513 39.68 -17.58 10.79
N ALA A 514 40.72 -17.11 11.50
CA ALA A 514 40.62 -16.60 12.86
C ALA A 514 40.64 -15.07 12.85
N TYR A 515 39.77 -14.47 13.64
CA TYR A 515 39.68 -13.02 13.79
C TYR A 515 39.59 -12.67 15.26
N ASP A 516 40.26 -11.60 15.68
CA ASP A 516 40.06 -11.05 17.02
C ASP A 516 38.60 -10.58 17.17
N ALA A 517 37.91 -11.07 18.19
CA ALA A 517 36.47 -10.86 18.34
C ALA A 517 36.11 -9.39 18.57
N ARG A 518 37.03 -8.56 19.08
CA ARG A 518 36.77 -7.14 19.36
C ARG A 518 37.11 -6.24 18.18
N THR A 519 38.22 -6.52 17.50
CA THR A 519 38.78 -5.64 16.46
C THR A 519 38.53 -6.12 15.04
N GLY A 520 38.32 -7.44 14.87
CA GLY A 520 38.17 -8.07 13.56
C GLY A 520 39.48 -8.13 12.78
N GLU A 521 40.63 -7.90 13.41
CA GLU A 521 41.94 -8.15 12.81
C GLU A 521 42.14 -9.65 12.61
N ILE A 522 42.83 -10.02 11.52
CA ILE A 522 43.15 -11.42 11.24
C ILE A 522 44.12 -11.90 12.31
N ASP A 523 43.79 -13.02 12.94
CA ASP A 523 44.64 -13.66 13.93
C ASP A 523 45.46 -14.79 13.27
N HIS A 524 46.76 -14.82 13.58
CA HIS A 524 47.70 -15.81 13.05
C HIS A 524 48.21 -16.77 14.13
N THR A 525 47.55 -16.82 15.29
CA THR A 525 47.90 -17.75 16.35
C THR A 525 47.70 -19.17 15.85
N ASP A 526 48.68 -20.03 16.13
CA ASP A 526 48.62 -21.45 15.82
C ASP A 526 47.32 -22.07 16.39
N PRO A 527 46.45 -22.68 15.56
CA PRO A 527 45.19 -23.27 16.01
C PRO A 527 45.32 -24.27 17.15
N GLU A 528 46.45 -24.98 17.26
CA GLU A 528 46.71 -25.92 18.37
C GLU A 528 46.86 -25.24 19.74
N ARG A 529 47.16 -23.93 19.74
CA ARG A 529 47.33 -23.11 20.95
C ARG A 529 46.06 -22.39 21.37
N LEU A 530 44.98 -22.52 20.59
CA LEU A 530 43.70 -21.87 20.87
C LEU A 530 42.85 -22.76 21.77
N ALA A 531 42.40 -22.21 22.90
CA ALA A 531 41.47 -22.90 23.78
C ALA A 531 40.02 -22.63 23.32
N ARG A 532 39.21 -23.68 23.16
CA ARG A 532 37.77 -23.52 22.94
C ARG A 532 37.06 -23.50 24.29
N PRO A 533 36.11 -22.57 24.53
CA PRO A 533 35.28 -22.61 25.72
C PRO A 533 34.57 -23.97 25.82
N ASP A 534 34.61 -24.60 26.98
CA ASP A 534 33.87 -25.83 27.24
C ASP A 534 32.39 -25.54 27.63
N GLY A 535 31.62 -26.60 27.89
CA GLY A 535 30.20 -26.46 28.25
C GLY A 535 29.98 -25.71 29.56
N ASP A 536 30.86 -25.89 30.55
CA ASP A 536 30.76 -25.28 31.87
C ASP A 536 31.13 -23.79 31.82
N GLN A 537 32.17 -23.45 31.05
CA GLN A 537 32.57 -22.07 30.77
C GLN A 537 31.47 -21.31 30.03
N ARG A 538 30.80 -21.94 29.05
CA ARG A 538 29.63 -21.35 28.39
C ARG A 538 28.43 -21.22 29.34
N ALA A 539 28.19 -22.20 30.20
CA ALA A 539 27.09 -22.18 31.15
C ALA A 539 27.28 -21.13 32.26
N ALA A 540 28.52 -20.81 32.62
CA ALA A 540 28.87 -19.76 33.56
C ALA A 540 28.71 -18.34 32.98
N GLY A 541 28.58 -18.20 31.66
CA GLY A 541 28.37 -16.92 30.99
C GLY A 541 27.03 -16.27 31.35
N ALA A 542 27.00 -14.93 31.37
CA ALA A 542 25.80 -14.14 31.66
C ALA A 542 24.74 -14.19 30.55
N LEU A 543 25.07 -14.74 29.38
CA LEU A 543 24.19 -14.82 28.21
C LEU A 543 24.02 -16.26 27.76
N ALA A 544 22.83 -16.56 27.23
CA ALA A 544 22.51 -17.81 26.57
C ALA A 544 22.00 -17.54 25.15
N LEU A 545 22.18 -18.53 24.28
CA LEU A 545 21.92 -18.40 22.84
C LEU A 545 20.92 -19.47 22.39
N SER A 546 20.00 -19.06 21.52
CA SER A 546 19.08 -19.94 20.80
C SER A 546 19.13 -19.60 19.31
N THR A 547 19.40 -20.60 18.48
CA THR A 547 19.56 -20.45 17.02
C THR A 547 18.45 -21.17 16.27
N GLY A 548 17.80 -20.45 15.38
CA GLY A 548 17.00 -21.02 14.29
C GLY A 548 17.78 -21.01 12.97
N SER A 549 17.09 -21.37 11.88
CA SER A 549 17.66 -21.32 10.54
C SER A 549 18.01 -19.90 10.10
N ASP A 550 17.24 -18.91 10.53
CA ASP A 550 17.25 -17.52 10.04
C ASP A 550 17.24 -16.50 11.19
N TYR A 551 17.41 -16.95 12.44
CA TYR A 551 17.47 -16.07 13.60
C TYR A 551 18.45 -16.55 14.67
N VAL A 552 18.95 -15.60 15.46
CA VAL A 552 19.64 -15.85 16.73
C VAL A 552 18.94 -15.04 17.82
N ARG A 553 18.59 -15.67 18.94
CA ARG A 553 18.05 -15.00 20.13
C ARG A 553 19.04 -15.09 21.27
N LEU A 554 19.25 -13.95 21.91
CA LEU A 554 20.04 -13.83 23.13
C LEU A 554 19.11 -13.74 24.34
N TRP A 555 19.50 -14.43 25.39
CA TRP A 555 18.78 -14.51 26.66
C TRP A 555 19.73 -14.13 27.78
N GLN A 556 19.24 -13.42 28.78
CA GLN A 556 19.98 -13.14 29.99
C GLN A 556 19.93 -14.36 30.90
N ARG A 557 21.08 -14.83 31.37
CA ARG A 557 21.19 -15.90 32.36
C ARG A 557 21.34 -15.29 33.75
N ASN A 558 20.43 -15.67 34.64
CA ASN A 558 20.44 -15.25 36.04
C ASN A 558 21.47 -16.08 36.84
N PRO A 559 21.94 -15.58 38.00
CA PRO A 559 22.86 -16.31 38.87
C PRO A 559 22.35 -17.67 39.35
N ASP A 560 21.04 -17.88 39.38
CA ASP A 560 20.39 -19.14 39.74
C ASP A 560 20.29 -20.15 38.57
N GLY A 561 20.84 -19.80 37.41
CA GLY A 561 20.84 -20.62 36.19
C GLY A 561 19.60 -20.48 35.32
N THR A 562 18.56 -19.76 35.77
CA THR A 562 17.37 -19.48 34.95
C THR A 562 17.70 -18.50 33.82
N VAL A 563 16.95 -18.56 32.72
CA VAL A 563 17.09 -17.63 31.59
C VAL A 563 15.87 -16.73 31.48
N THR A 564 16.09 -15.44 31.26
CA THR A 564 15.08 -14.41 31.04
C THR A 564 15.34 -13.71 29.72
N GLY A 565 14.29 -13.36 28.98
CA GLY A 565 14.42 -12.78 27.65
C GLY A 565 13.31 -13.20 26.67
N PRO A 566 13.55 -13.06 25.35
CA PRO A 566 14.80 -12.66 24.72
C PRO A 566 15.17 -11.19 24.97
N ILE A 567 16.46 -10.90 25.21
CA ILE A 567 16.98 -9.53 25.38
C ILE A 567 17.44 -8.89 24.07
N ALA A 568 17.74 -9.71 23.07
CA ALA A 568 18.06 -9.30 21.71
C ALA A 568 17.76 -10.44 20.72
N ALA A 569 17.41 -10.08 19.48
CA ALA A 569 17.16 -11.06 18.43
C ALA A 569 17.76 -10.58 17.10
N PHE A 570 18.76 -11.29 16.58
CA PHE A 570 19.29 -11.10 15.24
C PHE A 570 18.43 -11.87 14.23
N LEU A 571 18.05 -11.20 13.14
CA LEU A 571 17.29 -11.80 12.04
C LEU A 571 18.13 -11.74 10.78
N SER A 572 18.19 -12.85 10.05
CA SER A 572 18.94 -12.95 8.80
C SER A 572 18.01 -13.11 7.61
N ALA A 573 18.33 -12.45 6.50
CA ALA A 573 17.58 -12.59 5.25
C ALA A 573 17.90 -13.91 4.52
N ALA A 574 18.96 -14.60 4.95
CA ALA A 574 19.39 -15.92 4.44
C ALA A 574 19.68 -16.87 5.61
N PRO A 575 19.74 -18.20 5.39
CA PRO A 575 20.09 -19.12 6.45
C PRO A 575 21.43 -18.78 7.12
N LEU A 576 21.47 -18.85 8.45
CA LEU A 576 22.69 -18.68 9.23
C LEU A 576 23.59 -19.90 9.06
N ALA A 577 24.88 -19.64 8.85
CA ALA A 577 25.91 -20.67 8.83
C ALA A 577 26.34 -21.06 10.25
N GLY A 578 26.24 -20.16 11.23
CA GLY A 578 26.52 -20.47 12.62
C GLY A 578 26.44 -19.26 13.54
N ALA A 579 26.38 -19.54 14.83
CA ALA A 579 26.44 -18.53 15.87
C ALA A 579 27.07 -19.12 17.15
N ASP A 580 27.87 -18.33 17.85
CA ASP A 580 28.46 -18.69 19.15
C ASP A 580 28.60 -17.44 20.04
N LEU A 581 28.91 -17.64 21.32
CA LEU A 581 29.18 -16.58 22.28
C LEU A 581 30.61 -16.67 22.80
N THR A 582 31.30 -15.54 22.86
CA THR A 582 32.55 -15.44 23.62
C THR A 582 32.26 -15.46 25.11
N THR A 583 33.27 -15.78 25.93
CA THR A 583 33.11 -15.82 27.39
C THR A 583 32.83 -14.46 28.02
N ASP A 584 33.19 -13.36 27.34
CA ASP A 584 32.83 -11.99 27.71
C ASP A 584 31.50 -11.51 27.12
N GLY A 585 30.79 -12.36 26.36
CA GLY A 585 29.41 -12.14 25.90
C GLY A 585 29.26 -11.43 24.55
N LEU A 586 30.30 -11.39 23.72
CA LEU A 586 30.18 -10.99 22.32
C LEU A 586 29.47 -12.08 21.52
N LEU A 587 28.50 -11.67 20.71
CA LEU A 587 27.80 -12.55 19.79
C LEU A 587 28.58 -12.66 18.48
N LEU A 588 28.99 -13.88 18.16
CA LEU A 588 29.67 -14.23 16.92
C LEU A 588 28.65 -14.82 15.97
N ILE A 589 28.58 -14.31 14.74
CA ILE A 589 27.64 -14.80 13.72
C ILE A 589 28.34 -15.06 12.40
N ALA A 590 27.81 -16.05 11.67
CA ALA A 590 28.08 -16.28 10.27
C ALA A 590 26.78 -16.48 9.50
N ASP A 591 26.69 -15.83 8.35
CA ASP A 591 25.60 -15.95 7.39
C ASP A 591 26.16 -16.15 5.97
N ALA A 592 25.28 -16.09 4.97
CA ALA A 592 25.68 -16.22 3.57
C ALA A 592 26.60 -15.08 3.05
N HIS A 593 26.69 -13.97 3.78
CA HIS A 593 27.44 -12.77 3.39
C HIS A 593 28.79 -12.67 4.11
N GLY A 594 28.93 -13.25 5.30
CA GLY A 594 30.21 -13.31 5.97
C GLY A 594 30.16 -13.62 7.45
N VAL A 595 31.13 -13.08 8.17
CA VAL A 595 31.29 -13.26 9.62
C VAL A 595 31.32 -11.92 10.33
N ALA A 596 30.82 -11.87 11.55
CA ALA A 596 30.81 -10.65 12.34
C ALA A 596 30.84 -10.93 13.85
N ALA A 597 31.27 -9.90 14.59
CA ALA A 597 31.11 -9.84 16.04
C ALA A 597 30.19 -8.67 16.40
N LEU A 598 29.22 -8.97 17.26
CA LEU A 598 28.20 -8.05 17.75
C LEU A 598 28.33 -7.91 19.26
N GLN A 599 28.19 -6.70 19.77
CA GLN A 599 28.11 -6.42 21.20
C GLN A 599 26.64 -6.21 21.59
N PRO A 600 26.02 -7.11 22.37
CA PRO A 600 24.65 -6.93 22.85
C PRO A 600 24.49 -5.68 23.71
N ALA A 601 23.29 -5.07 23.70
CA ALA A 601 22.98 -3.95 24.58
C ALA A 601 23.00 -4.38 26.07
N GLY A 602 23.44 -3.46 26.95
CA GLY A 602 23.46 -3.69 28.40
C GLY A 602 24.71 -4.34 28.98
N GLN A 603 25.78 -4.49 28.18
CA GLN A 603 27.13 -4.90 28.62
C GLN A 603 28.11 -3.74 28.77
#